data_AF-A0A7C3H124-F1
#
_entry.id   AF-A0A7C3H124-F1
#
_cell.length_a   1.000
_cell.length_b   1.000
_cell.length_c   1.000
_cell.angle_alpha   90.00
_cell.angle_beta   90.00
_cell.angle_gamma   90.00
#
_symmetry.space_group_name_H-M   'P 1'
#
loop_
_entity.id
_entity.type
_entity.pdbx_description
1 polymer ?
#
loop_
_entity_poly.entity_id
_entity_poly.type
_entity_poly.pdbx_seq_one_letter_code
_entity_poly.pdbx_strand_id
1 'polypeptide(L)'
;VLLLSVANIITIGADLQGISAILGLLLGVKPVHLLIPVTALIAYLVMFRAYRTVKRVFLGFTLVLVTYVFSAVAARPDLKEVLLRTFVPTIDASTAYLLAALGLLGTTISPYLLFWQAAEEKEEHKSVAQAKSVEWDTSLGMIYSNLIAFSIIITGAVVLFGQHRPLRTVRDAAMALQPVAGQQAFLLFSVGILAAGFLAIPVLAGSTAYAVADTFGWREGLDFKVSDAKGFYATFFGALVIGDFIYLSPISAVDALYYSQVLDGILLPVLVGMLLLLNNNKAIMGDFRNSLFNNVFGWFALLTSLALTVVMIVQWIAPG
;
A
#
# COMPACT_ATOMS: atom_id res chain seq x y z
N VAL A 1 13.13 -1.97 -10.70
CA VAL A 1 12.72 -0.56 -10.83
C VAL A 1 11.53 -0.38 -11.77
N LEU A 2 11.59 -0.75 -13.05
CA LEU A 2 10.45 -0.60 -13.98
C LEU A 2 9.12 -1.17 -13.46
N LEU A 3 9.11 -2.42 -12.99
CA LEU A 3 7.88 -3.06 -12.49
C LEU A 3 7.35 -2.38 -11.22
N LEU A 4 8.24 -1.94 -10.32
CA LEU A 4 7.89 -1.12 -9.15
C LEU A 4 7.27 0.20 -9.58
N SER A 5 7.88 0.90 -10.54
CA SER A 5 7.37 2.17 -11.05
C SER A 5 5.99 2.00 -11.66
N VAL A 6 5.76 0.93 -12.43
CA VAL A 6 4.43 0.62 -13.01
C VAL A 6 3.40 0.36 -11.90
N ALA A 7 3.72 -0.52 -10.93
CA ALA A 7 2.81 -0.82 -9.82
C ALA A 7 2.46 0.44 -9.02
N ASN A 8 3.46 1.25 -8.65
CA ASN A 8 3.27 2.52 -7.95
C ASN A 8 2.42 3.52 -8.75
N ILE A 9 2.67 3.68 -10.06
CA ILE A 9 1.89 4.59 -10.92
C ILE A 9 0.43 4.13 -11.00
N ILE A 10 0.17 2.82 -11.07
CA ILE A 10 -1.19 2.27 -11.05
C ILE A 10 -1.87 2.57 -9.71
N THR A 11 -1.18 2.36 -8.59
CA THR A 11 -1.70 2.69 -7.25
C THR A 11 -1.98 4.17 -7.11
N ILE A 12 -1.07 5.05 -7.57
CA ILE A 12 -1.27 6.52 -7.58
C ILE A 12 -2.52 6.89 -8.38
N GLY A 13 -2.69 6.35 -9.59
CA GLY A 13 -3.86 6.63 -10.42
C GLY A 13 -5.16 6.16 -9.78
N ALA A 14 -5.15 4.97 -9.16
CA ALA A 14 -6.30 4.43 -8.43
C ALA A 14 -6.67 5.31 -7.22
N ASP A 15 -5.69 5.76 -6.45
CA ASP A 15 -5.90 6.65 -5.30
C ASP A 15 -6.43 8.03 -5.74
N LEU A 16 -5.88 8.60 -6.81
CA LEU A 16 -6.35 9.87 -7.39
C LEU A 16 -7.80 9.76 -7.89
N GLN A 17 -8.14 8.65 -8.55
CA GLN A 17 -9.50 8.37 -8.98
C GLN A 17 -10.43 8.18 -7.77
N GLY A 18 -9.98 7.50 -6.71
CA GLY A 18 -10.72 7.30 -5.46
C GLY A 18 -11.04 8.62 -4.74
N ILE A 19 -10.03 9.47 -4.55
CA ILE A 19 -10.17 10.81 -3.96
C ILE A 19 -11.16 11.65 -4.80
N SER A 20 -10.95 11.68 -6.12
CA SER A 20 -11.78 12.47 -7.03
C SER A 20 -13.23 11.98 -7.07
N ALA A 21 -13.46 10.68 -6.97
CA ALA A 21 -14.79 10.09 -6.87
C ALA A 21 -15.50 10.51 -5.57
N ILE A 22 -14.81 10.45 -4.44
CA ILE A 22 -15.35 10.88 -3.14
C ILE A 22 -15.67 12.37 -3.14
N LEU A 23 -14.72 13.22 -3.55
CA LEU A 23 -14.94 14.66 -3.60
C LEU A 23 -16.05 15.02 -4.60
N GLY A 24 -16.14 14.31 -5.73
CA GLY A 24 -17.22 14.48 -6.70
C GLY A 24 -18.59 14.18 -6.11
N LEU A 25 -18.70 13.10 -5.32
CA LEU A 25 -19.93 12.74 -4.60
C LEU A 25 -20.30 13.77 -3.52
N LEU A 26 -19.31 14.34 -2.81
CA LEU A 26 -19.54 15.33 -1.75
C LEU A 26 -19.88 16.72 -2.29
N LEU A 27 -19.23 17.14 -3.38
CA LEU A 27 -19.38 18.47 -3.98
C LEU A 27 -20.44 18.53 -5.10
N GLY A 28 -20.95 17.38 -5.55
CA GLY A 28 -21.89 17.29 -6.66
C GLY A 28 -21.26 17.58 -8.03
N VAL A 29 -19.95 17.37 -8.18
CA VAL A 29 -19.19 17.66 -9.41
C VAL A 29 -18.70 16.35 -10.03
N LYS A 30 -18.56 16.30 -11.35
CA LYS A 30 -18.01 15.11 -12.02
C LYS A 30 -16.55 14.87 -11.54
N PRO A 31 -16.18 13.64 -11.16
CA PRO A 31 -14.84 13.32 -10.66
C PRO A 31 -13.70 13.76 -11.58
N VAL A 32 -13.90 13.70 -12.91
CA VAL A 32 -12.91 14.12 -13.92
C VAL A 32 -12.45 15.57 -13.75
N HIS A 33 -13.32 16.47 -13.27
CA HIS A 33 -12.97 17.88 -13.08
C HIS A 33 -12.15 18.11 -11.81
N LEU A 34 -12.17 17.15 -10.87
CA LEU A 34 -11.45 17.24 -9.60
C LEU A 34 -10.09 16.55 -9.64
N LEU A 35 -9.85 15.70 -10.63
CA LEU A 35 -8.60 14.95 -10.81
C LEU A 35 -7.38 15.91 -10.86
N ILE A 36 -7.34 16.81 -11.85
CA ILE A 36 -6.23 17.76 -12.04
C ILE A 36 -6.02 18.68 -10.82
N PRO A 37 -7.07 19.33 -10.25
CA PRO A 37 -6.93 20.13 -9.03
C PRO A 37 -6.36 19.35 -7.84
N VAL A 38 -6.78 18.10 -7.64
CA VAL A 38 -6.28 17.24 -6.55
C VAL A 38 -4.80 16.92 -6.78
N THR A 39 -4.42 16.50 -7.99
CA THR A 39 -3.03 16.21 -8.33
C THR A 39 -2.14 17.45 -8.17
N ALA A 40 -2.61 18.62 -8.62
CA ALA A 40 -1.91 19.89 -8.43
C ALA A 40 -1.77 20.27 -6.95
N LEU A 41 -2.79 20.02 -6.14
CA LEU A 41 -2.76 20.26 -4.70
C LEU A 41 -1.73 19.34 -4.01
N ILE A 42 -1.71 18.05 -4.34
CA ILE A 42 -0.74 17.09 -3.81
C ILE A 42 0.68 17.50 -4.19
N ALA A 43 0.91 17.79 -5.47
CA ALA A 43 2.19 18.30 -5.98
C ALA A 43 2.65 19.57 -5.22
N TYR A 44 1.74 20.52 -5.00
CA TYR A 44 2.02 21.74 -4.24
C TYR A 44 2.36 21.46 -2.78
N LEU A 45 1.59 20.61 -2.11
CA LEU A 45 1.83 20.26 -0.71
C LEU A 45 3.20 19.60 -0.52
N VAL A 46 3.62 18.75 -1.45
CA VAL A 46 4.93 18.09 -1.39
C VAL A 46 6.07 19.07 -1.67
N MET A 47 5.93 19.98 -2.64
CA MET A 47 6.99 20.95 -2.95
C MET A 47 7.20 22.02 -1.88
N PHE A 48 6.14 22.45 -1.21
CA PHE A 48 6.19 23.66 -0.37
C PHE A 48 5.93 23.42 1.12
N ARG A 49 5.39 22.27 1.53
CA ARG A 49 5.22 21.94 2.96
C ARG A 49 6.16 20.81 3.36
N ALA A 50 6.84 21.03 4.48
CA ALA A 50 7.75 20.05 5.07
C ALA A 50 7.01 18.73 5.36
N TYR A 51 7.62 17.63 4.93
CA TYR A 51 7.27 16.24 5.26
C TYR A 51 6.90 16.02 6.75
N ARG A 52 7.51 16.78 7.66
CA ARG A 52 7.20 16.79 9.11
C ARG A 52 5.76 17.19 9.48
N THR A 53 5.10 18.02 8.67
CA THR A 53 3.68 18.37 8.89
C THR A 53 2.77 17.25 8.41
N VAL A 54 3.15 16.62 7.31
CA VAL A 54 2.47 15.49 6.68
C VAL A 54 2.46 14.29 7.66
N LYS A 55 3.60 13.99 8.30
CA LYS A 55 3.74 12.96 9.37
C LYS A 55 2.80 13.14 10.57
N ARG A 56 2.64 14.38 11.07
CA ARG A 56 1.78 14.67 12.23
C ARG A 56 0.29 14.49 11.94
N VAL A 57 -0.13 14.79 10.72
CA VAL A 57 -1.50 14.60 10.27
C VAL A 57 -1.85 13.10 10.19
N PHE A 58 -0.89 12.23 9.86
CA PHE A 58 -1.10 10.77 9.80
C PHE A 58 -1.45 10.12 11.13
N LEU A 59 -0.84 10.61 12.21
CA LEU A 59 -1.13 10.11 13.56
C LEU A 59 -2.57 10.41 13.99
N GLY A 60 -3.20 11.44 13.42
CA GLY A 60 -4.63 11.72 13.62
C GLY A 60 -5.55 10.79 12.83
N PHE A 61 -5.09 10.23 11.71
CA PHE A 61 -5.89 9.41 10.80
C PHE A 61 -5.87 7.92 11.10
N THR A 62 -4.88 7.42 11.85
CA THR A 62 -4.93 6.07 12.44
C THR A 62 -6.21 5.88 13.26
N LEU A 63 -6.73 6.93 13.91
CA LEU A 63 -8.01 6.88 14.63
C LEU A 63 -9.19 6.46 13.74
N VAL A 64 -9.21 6.86 12.47
CA VAL A 64 -10.25 6.45 11.52
C VAL A 64 -10.11 4.96 11.20
N LEU A 65 -8.89 4.44 11.08
CA LEU A 65 -8.67 3.02 10.82
C LEU A 65 -9.11 2.12 11.99
N VAL A 66 -9.02 2.60 13.24
CA VAL A 66 -9.55 1.88 14.41
C VAL A 66 -11.05 1.62 14.29
N THR A 67 -11.79 2.44 13.54
CA THR A 67 -13.24 2.23 13.35
C THR A 67 -13.56 0.90 12.67
N TYR A 68 -12.64 0.35 11.86
CA TYR A 68 -12.79 -1.00 11.31
C TYR A 68 -12.73 -2.10 12.37
N VAL A 69 -11.92 -1.93 13.42
CA VAL A 69 -11.88 -2.89 14.55
C VAL A 69 -13.23 -2.93 15.25
N PHE A 70 -13.80 -1.76 15.53
CA PHE A 70 -15.14 -1.68 16.09
C PHE A 70 -16.19 -2.24 15.11
N SER A 71 -16.03 -2.02 13.80
CA SER A 71 -16.96 -2.54 12.78
C SER A 71 -16.95 -4.06 12.73
N ALA A 72 -15.76 -4.67 12.81
CA ALA A 72 -15.61 -6.12 12.83
C ALA A 72 -16.32 -6.75 14.04
N VAL A 73 -16.21 -6.12 15.22
CA VAL A 73 -16.92 -6.59 16.42
C VAL A 73 -18.43 -6.35 16.32
N ALA A 74 -18.84 -5.17 15.84
CA ALA A 74 -20.25 -4.80 15.70
C ALA A 74 -20.97 -5.62 14.61
N ALA A 75 -20.25 -6.13 13.62
CA ALA A 75 -20.77 -7.04 12.59
C ALA A 75 -21.21 -8.39 13.16
N ARG A 76 -20.86 -8.71 14.42
CA ARG A 76 -21.19 -9.97 15.12
C ARG A 76 -20.83 -11.21 14.29
N PRO A 77 -19.55 -11.38 13.89
CA PRO A 77 -19.12 -12.58 13.18
C PRO A 77 -19.29 -13.83 14.05
N ASP A 78 -19.44 -15.00 13.41
CA ASP A 78 -19.27 -16.26 14.12
C ASP A 78 -17.81 -16.41 14.55
N LEU A 79 -17.55 -16.19 15.84
CA LEU A 79 -16.21 -16.27 16.42
C LEU A 79 -15.57 -17.64 16.24
N LYS A 80 -16.35 -18.72 16.22
CA LYS A 80 -15.82 -20.07 16.02
C LYS A 80 -15.29 -20.21 14.60
N GLU A 81 -16.05 -19.74 13.61
CA GLU A 81 -15.62 -19.78 12.22
C GLU A 81 -14.41 -18.87 11.98
N VAL A 82 -14.42 -17.64 12.52
CA VAL A 82 -13.26 -16.74 12.42
C VAL A 82 -12.00 -17.39 12.99
N LEU A 83 -12.06 -17.95 14.21
CA LEU A 83 -10.90 -18.60 14.82
C LEU A 83 -10.44 -19.82 14.01
N LEU A 84 -11.38 -20.66 13.58
CA LEU A 84 -11.05 -21.85 12.79
C LEU A 84 -10.36 -21.46 11.48
N ARG A 85 -10.93 -20.52 10.72
CA ARG A 85 -10.39 -20.08 9.41
C ARG A 85 -9.11 -19.26 9.53
N THR A 86 -8.86 -18.63 10.69
CA THR A 86 -7.62 -17.90 10.96
C THR A 86 -6.44 -18.84 11.16
N PHE A 87 -6.64 -19.97 11.86
CA PHE A 87 -5.56 -20.91 12.16
C PHE A 87 -5.50 -22.13 11.24
N VAL A 88 -6.61 -22.47 10.57
CA VAL A 88 -6.71 -23.57 9.61
C VAL A 88 -6.99 -23.00 8.22
N PRO A 89 -5.94 -22.76 7.41
CA PRO A 89 -6.11 -22.19 6.09
C PRO A 89 -6.76 -23.21 5.15
N THR A 90 -7.80 -22.79 4.43
CA THR A 90 -8.27 -23.50 3.25
C THR A 90 -7.56 -22.94 2.03
N ILE A 91 -6.76 -23.79 1.39
CA ILE A 91 -6.06 -23.44 0.16
C ILE A 91 -6.96 -23.82 -1.00
N ASP A 92 -7.35 -22.83 -1.79
CA ASP A 92 -8.00 -23.02 -3.07
C ASP A 92 -7.00 -22.70 -4.17
N ALA A 93 -6.93 -23.54 -5.19
CA ALA A 93 -6.08 -23.32 -6.35
C ALA A 93 -6.75 -22.38 -7.39
N SER A 94 -7.93 -21.82 -7.11
CA SER A 94 -8.57 -20.87 -8.01
C SER A 94 -7.71 -19.63 -8.25
N THR A 95 -7.74 -19.11 -9.48
CA THR A 95 -6.99 -17.91 -9.86
C THR A 95 -7.37 -16.71 -8.99
N ALA A 96 -8.65 -16.59 -8.60
CA ALA A 96 -9.11 -15.54 -7.70
C ALA A 96 -8.48 -15.64 -6.30
N TYR A 97 -8.34 -16.84 -5.76
CA TYR A 97 -7.66 -17.05 -4.47
C TYR A 97 -6.19 -16.65 -4.55
N LEU A 98 -5.48 -17.09 -5.59
CA LEU A 98 -4.06 -16.77 -5.78
C LEU A 98 -3.81 -15.28 -5.98
N LEU A 99 -4.64 -14.60 -6.78
CA LEU A 99 -4.57 -13.16 -6.97
C LEU A 99 -4.84 -12.43 -5.64
N ALA A 100 -5.84 -12.86 -4.86
CA ALA A 100 -6.13 -12.25 -3.57
C ALA A 100 -5.00 -12.45 -2.56
N ALA A 101 -4.39 -13.65 -2.54
CA ALA A 101 -3.25 -13.95 -1.68
C ALA A 101 -2.02 -13.10 -2.06
N LEU A 102 -1.70 -12.99 -3.35
CA LEU A 102 -0.61 -12.15 -3.84
C LEU A 102 -0.87 -10.66 -3.58
N GLY A 103 -2.09 -10.19 -3.80
CA GLY A 103 -2.46 -8.81 -3.48
C GLY A 103 -2.30 -8.50 -1.99
N LEU A 104 -2.74 -9.41 -1.11
CA LEU A 104 -2.57 -9.25 0.34
C LEU A 104 -1.08 -9.23 0.73
N LEU A 105 -0.26 -10.13 0.17
CA LEU A 105 1.19 -10.13 0.40
C LEU A 105 1.85 -8.85 -0.13
N GLY A 106 1.45 -8.38 -1.32
CA GLY A 106 1.94 -7.16 -1.96
C GLY A 106 1.64 -5.90 -1.14
N THR A 107 0.44 -5.81 -0.54
CA THR A 107 0.09 -4.71 0.37
C THR A 107 0.85 -4.75 1.69
N THR A 108 1.27 -5.94 2.14
CA THR A 108 1.92 -6.12 3.45
C THR A 108 3.41 -5.84 3.39
N ILE A 109 4.07 -6.30 2.33
CA ILE A 109 5.51 -6.12 2.11
C ILE A 109 5.68 -5.41 0.76
N SER A 110 5.18 -4.18 0.70
CA SER A 110 5.16 -3.44 -0.55
C SER A 110 6.59 -3.09 -1.01
N PRO A 111 6.94 -3.38 -2.27
CA PRO A 111 8.24 -3.11 -2.85
C PRO A 111 8.80 -1.71 -2.59
N TYR A 112 7.93 -0.71 -2.60
CA TYR A 112 8.32 0.69 -2.43
C TYR A 112 8.91 0.96 -1.04
N LEU A 113 8.55 0.19 -0.01
CA LEU A 113 9.05 0.37 1.36
C LEU A 113 10.56 0.18 1.42
N LEU A 114 11.15 -0.68 0.58
CA LEU A 114 12.59 -0.90 0.60
C LEU A 114 13.39 0.31 0.13
N PHE A 115 12.89 0.98 -0.91
CA PHE A 115 13.52 2.20 -1.43
C PHE A 115 13.17 3.39 -0.56
N TRP A 116 11.90 3.54 -0.20
CA TRP A 116 11.39 4.66 0.59
C TRP A 116 11.92 4.64 2.02
N GLN A 117 11.74 3.56 2.76
CA GLN A 117 12.12 3.50 4.18
C GLN A 117 13.64 3.62 4.33
N ALA A 118 14.43 2.99 3.45
CA ALA A 118 15.88 3.14 3.50
C ALA A 118 16.35 4.58 3.17
N ALA A 119 15.73 5.22 2.17
CA ALA A 119 16.02 6.60 1.82
C ALA A 119 15.58 7.57 2.94
N GLU A 120 14.39 7.39 3.51
CA GLU A 120 13.85 8.22 4.58
C GLU A 120 14.71 8.11 5.85
N GLU A 121 15.12 6.91 6.25
CA GLU A 121 15.98 6.71 7.42
C GLU A 121 17.36 7.37 7.26
N LYS A 122 17.88 7.38 6.02
CA LYS A 122 19.11 8.10 5.67
C LYS A 122 18.92 9.62 5.73
N GLU A 123 17.78 10.13 5.26
CA GLU A 123 17.43 11.55 5.33
C GLU A 123 17.18 12.03 6.77
N GLU A 124 16.57 11.20 7.63
CA GLU A 124 16.41 11.50 9.06
C GLU A 124 17.72 11.36 9.88
N HIS A 125 18.85 11.05 9.22
CA HIS A 125 20.18 10.88 9.82
C HIS A 125 20.20 9.87 10.98
N LYS A 126 19.37 8.82 10.92
CA LYS A 126 19.34 7.81 11.99
C LYS A 126 20.62 7.00 11.99
N SER A 127 21.18 6.79 13.17
CA SER A 127 22.41 6.00 13.35
C SER A 127 22.09 4.52 13.58
N VAL A 128 23.04 3.63 13.28
CA VAL A 128 22.92 2.19 13.54
C VAL A 128 22.65 1.89 15.03
N ALA A 129 23.09 2.74 15.94
CA ALA A 129 22.81 2.61 17.38
C ALA A 129 21.31 2.72 17.71
N GLN A 130 20.50 3.34 16.84
CA GLN A 130 19.05 3.46 17.00
C GLN A 130 18.27 2.31 16.34
N ALA A 131 18.95 1.36 15.69
CA ALA A 131 18.31 0.28 14.94
C ALA A 131 17.26 -0.49 15.77
N LYS A 132 17.55 -0.79 17.03
CA LYS A 132 16.61 -1.48 17.92
C LYS A 132 15.36 -0.66 18.26
N SER A 133 15.48 0.66 18.38
CA SER A 133 14.33 1.54 18.60
C SER A 133 13.45 1.58 17.35
N VAL A 134 14.09 1.74 16.17
CA VAL A 134 13.40 1.74 14.88
C VAL A 134 12.69 0.40 14.62
N GLU A 135 13.32 -0.72 14.99
CA GLU A 135 12.72 -2.05 14.91
C GLU A 135 11.47 -2.17 15.79
N TRP A 136 11.51 -1.69 17.04
CA TRP A 136 10.36 -1.70 17.93
C TRP A 136 9.22 -0.83 17.41
N ASP A 137 9.52 0.38 16.97
CA ASP A 137 8.53 1.32 16.43
C ASP A 137 7.87 0.72 15.17
N THR A 138 8.67 0.14 14.28
CA THR A 138 8.19 -0.54 13.07
C THR A 138 7.34 -1.76 13.40
N SER A 139 7.77 -2.57 14.37
CA SER A 139 7.03 -3.78 14.79
C SER A 139 5.67 -3.46 15.37
N LEU A 140 5.58 -2.43 16.23
CA LEU A 140 4.30 -1.96 16.77
C LEU A 140 3.38 -1.45 15.66
N GLY A 141 3.94 -0.69 14.70
CA GLY A 141 3.22 -0.25 13.50
C GLY A 141 2.69 -1.42 12.66
N MET A 142 3.49 -2.46 12.45
CA MET A 142 3.10 -3.65 11.70
C MET A 142 2.01 -4.47 12.41
N ILE A 143 2.09 -4.65 13.73
CA ILE A 143 1.03 -5.34 14.50
C ILE A 143 -0.29 -4.57 14.38
N TYR A 144 -0.24 -3.24 14.54
CA TYR A 144 -1.40 -2.37 14.41
C TYR A 144 -2.01 -2.41 13.01
N SER A 145 -1.18 -2.33 11.96
CA SER A 145 -1.60 -2.44 10.56
C SER A 145 -2.29 -3.79 10.27
N ASN A 146 -1.69 -4.90 10.71
CA ASN A 146 -2.25 -6.24 10.52
C ASN A 146 -3.58 -6.43 11.27
N LEU A 147 -3.73 -5.85 12.46
CA LEU A 147 -4.99 -5.88 13.20
C LEU A 147 -6.11 -5.15 12.43
N ILE A 148 -5.80 -3.99 11.83
CA ILE A 148 -6.75 -3.25 11.00
C ILE A 148 -7.09 -4.06 9.75
N ALA A 149 -6.09 -4.57 9.03
CA ALA A 149 -6.29 -5.36 7.81
C ALA A 149 -7.17 -6.59 8.10
N PHE A 150 -6.91 -7.31 9.18
CA PHE A 150 -7.72 -8.44 9.63
C PHE A 150 -9.16 -8.02 9.94
N SER A 151 -9.36 -6.87 10.59
CA SER A 151 -10.68 -6.32 10.87
C SER A 151 -11.44 -5.93 9.60
N ILE A 152 -10.75 -5.36 8.60
CA ILE A 152 -11.32 -5.07 7.28
C ILE A 152 -11.75 -6.36 6.58
N ILE A 153 -10.93 -7.41 6.62
CA ILE A 153 -11.25 -8.72 6.02
C ILE A 153 -12.51 -9.32 6.66
N ILE A 154 -12.58 -9.37 8.00
CA ILE A 154 -13.77 -9.89 8.71
C ILE A 154 -15.01 -9.09 8.33
N THR A 155 -14.91 -7.77 8.37
CA THR A 155 -16.04 -6.88 8.10
C THR A 155 -16.50 -7.02 6.65
N GLY A 156 -15.58 -7.11 5.69
CA GLY A 156 -15.90 -7.36 4.29
C GLY A 156 -16.58 -8.71 4.08
N ALA A 157 -16.08 -9.76 4.73
CA ALA A 157 -16.67 -11.10 4.64
C ALA A 157 -18.12 -11.12 5.19
N VAL A 158 -18.37 -10.51 6.35
CA VAL A 158 -19.70 -10.53 6.98
C VAL A 158 -20.68 -9.58 6.30
N VAL A 159 -20.26 -8.35 6.02
CA VAL A 159 -21.17 -7.28 5.59
C VAL A 159 -21.38 -7.26 4.08
N LEU A 160 -20.30 -7.44 3.31
CA LEU A 160 -20.35 -7.31 1.84
C LEU A 160 -20.64 -8.66 1.19
N PHE A 161 -19.87 -9.69 1.55
CA PHE A 161 -19.99 -11.01 0.94
C PHE A 161 -21.23 -11.76 1.45
N GLY A 162 -21.54 -11.68 2.75
CA GLY A 162 -22.76 -12.25 3.32
C GLY A 162 -24.06 -11.73 2.65
N GLN A 163 -24.02 -10.55 2.04
CA GLN A 163 -25.16 -9.95 1.33
C GLN A 163 -25.10 -10.10 -0.20
N HIS A 164 -24.14 -10.86 -0.75
CA HIS A 164 -23.95 -11.09 -2.19
C HIS A 164 -23.87 -9.81 -3.04
N ARG A 165 -23.31 -8.72 -2.48
CA ARG A 165 -23.20 -7.45 -3.20
C ARG A 165 -21.88 -7.38 -3.97
N PRO A 166 -21.89 -7.04 -5.27
CA PRO A 166 -20.67 -6.85 -6.02
C PRO A 166 -19.96 -5.56 -5.57
N LEU A 167 -18.66 -5.65 -5.29
CA LEU A 167 -17.82 -4.51 -4.95
C LEU A 167 -17.35 -3.82 -6.24
N ARG A 168 -18.07 -2.79 -6.71
CA ARG A 168 -17.73 -2.10 -7.97
C ARG A 168 -17.30 -0.66 -7.76
N THR A 169 -17.67 -0.05 -6.63
CA THR A 169 -17.44 1.37 -6.38
C THR A 169 -16.87 1.62 -5.00
N VAL A 170 -16.24 2.78 -4.85
CA VAL A 170 -15.74 3.32 -3.57
C VAL A 170 -16.87 3.42 -2.52
N ARG A 171 -18.11 3.65 -2.97
CA ARG A 171 -19.30 3.69 -2.11
C ARG A 171 -19.68 2.30 -1.57
N ASP A 172 -19.45 1.25 -2.35
CA ASP A 172 -19.73 -0.12 -1.91
C ASP A 172 -18.76 -0.53 -0.81
N ALA A 173 -17.48 -0.17 -0.95
CA ALA A 173 -16.46 -0.39 0.08
C ALA A 173 -16.82 0.31 1.41
N ALA A 174 -17.41 1.50 1.35
CA ALA A 174 -17.84 2.23 2.55
C ALA A 174 -18.89 1.48 3.39
N MET A 175 -19.68 0.58 2.79
CA MET A 175 -20.67 -0.21 3.53
C MET A 175 -20.04 -1.14 4.58
N ALA A 176 -18.75 -1.47 4.44
CA ALA A 176 -18.04 -2.20 5.49
C ALA A 176 -18.11 -1.47 6.85
N LEU A 177 -18.18 -0.13 6.87
CA LEU A 177 -18.29 0.64 8.13
C LEU A 177 -19.74 0.82 8.62
N GLN A 178 -20.73 0.28 7.90
CA GLN A 178 -22.15 0.40 8.27
C GLN A 178 -22.49 -0.12 9.68
N PRO A 179 -21.93 -1.23 10.18
CA PRO A 179 -22.23 -1.72 11.53
C PRO A 179 -21.95 -0.72 12.66
N VAL A 180 -20.96 0.16 12.49
CA VAL A 180 -20.59 1.16 13.51
C VAL A 180 -21.11 2.56 13.17
N ALA A 181 -21.02 2.96 11.91
CA ALA A 181 -21.32 4.33 11.50
C ALA A 181 -22.72 4.49 10.86
N GLY A 182 -23.44 3.39 10.63
CA GLY A 182 -24.78 3.41 10.05
C GLY A 182 -24.84 4.23 8.76
N GLN A 183 -25.71 5.25 8.72
CA GLN A 183 -25.86 6.14 7.58
C GLN A 183 -24.64 7.04 7.33
N GLN A 184 -23.79 7.23 8.33
CA GLN A 184 -22.55 8.04 8.25
C GLN A 184 -21.34 7.22 7.78
N ALA A 185 -21.50 5.93 7.49
CA ALA A 185 -20.41 5.06 7.04
C ALA A 185 -19.70 5.61 5.80
N PHE A 186 -20.44 6.19 4.86
CA PHE A 186 -19.85 6.85 3.69
C PHE A 186 -18.98 8.05 4.07
N LEU A 187 -19.42 8.89 5.01
CA LEU A 187 -18.65 10.06 5.45
C LEU A 187 -17.36 9.63 6.15
N LEU A 188 -17.46 8.66 7.06
CA LEU A 188 -16.31 8.13 7.80
C LEU A 188 -15.30 7.47 6.86
N PHE A 189 -15.78 6.65 5.92
CA PHE A 189 -14.97 6.03 4.89
C PHE A 189 -14.30 7.08 3.99
N SER A 190 -15.05 8.12 3.59
CA SER A 190 -14.54 9.21 2.76
C SER A 190 -13.39 9.94 3.43
N VAL A 191 -13.51 10.26 4.72
CA VAL A 191 -12.41 10.87 5.49
C VAL A 191 -11.19 9.95 5.49
N GLY A 192 -11.39 8.63 5.69
CA GLY A 192 -10.32 7.64 5.67
C GLY A 192 -9.58 7.55 4.33
N ILE A 193 -10.29 7.45 3.21
CA ILE A 193 -9.67 7.36 1.88
C ILE A 193 -9.01 8.67 1.47
N LEU A 194 -9.63 9.83 1.76
CA LEU A 194 -9.00 11.12 1.49
C LEU A 194 -7.68 11.22 2.25
N ALA A 195 -7.70 10.92 3.55
CA ALA A 195 -6.50 10.90 4.37
C ALA A 195 -5.42 9.95 3.83
N ALA A 196 -5.80 8.71 3.53
CA ALA A 196 -4.90 7.67 3.06
C ALA A 196 -4.29 8.02 1.69
N GLY A 197 -5.08 8.53 0.74
CA GLY A 197 -4.59 8.88 -0.59
C GLY A 197 -3.70 10.13 -0.59
N PHE A 198 -4.07 11.19 0.15
CA PHE A 198 -3.21 12.38 0.30
C PHE A 198 -1.86 12.05 0.98
N LEU A 199 -1.81 10.97 1.77
CA LEU A 199 -0.59 10.40 2.36
C LEU A 199 0.19 9.54 1.35
N ALA A 200 -0.47 8.55 0.77
CA ALA A 200 0.17 7.48 0.03
C ALA A 200 0.76 8.00 -1.29
N ILE A 201 0.04 8.88 -1.99
CA ILE A 201 0.46 9.38 -3.31
C ILE A 201 1.86 10.02 -3.28
N PRO A 202 2.19 10.96 -2.37
CA PRO A 202 3.55 11.47 -2.22
C PRO A 202 4.62 10.40 -1.97
N VAL A 203 4.32 9.42 -1.12
CA VAL A 203 5.26 8.34 -0.75
C VAL A 203 5.51 7.42 -1.94
N LEU A 204 4.45 7.06 -2.68
CA LEU A 204 4.54 6.24 -3.89
C LEU A 204 5.26 6.98 -5.03
N ALA A 205 4.96 8.26 -5.23
CA ALA A 205 5.64 9.07 -6.25
C ALA A 205 7.12 9.30 -5.88
N GLY A 206 7.40 9.55 -4.59
CA GLY A 206 8.75 9.72 -4.05
C GLY A 206 9.58 8.46 -4.17
N SER A 207 9.06 7.32 -3.71
CA SER A 207 9.74 6.02 -3.83
C SER A 207 10.06 5.64 -5.28
N THR A 208 9.14 5.94 -6.22
CA THR A 208 9.37 5.77 -7.65
C THR A 208 10.51 6.68 -8.12
N ALA A 209 10.53 7.94 -7.69
CA ALA A 209 11.55 8.90 -8.04
C ALA A 209 12.94 8.52 -7.47
N TYR A 210 13.03 8.05 -6.23
CA TYR A 210 14.27 7.52 -5.64
C TYR A 210 14.77 6.31 -6.41
N ALA A 211 13.92 5.30 -6.64
CA ALA A 211 14.33 4.08 -7.33
C ALA A 211 14.84 4.35 -8.77
N VAL A 212 14.21 5.29 -9.48
CA VAL A 212 14.63 5.70 -10.83
C VAL A 212 15.92 6.53 -10.76
N ALA A 213 16.00 7.52 -9.85
CA ALA A 213 17.18 8.36 -9.72
C ALA A 213 18.43 7.56 -9.34
N ASP A 214 18.32 6.61 -8.40
CA ASP A 214 19.40 5.70 -8.01
C ASP A 214 19.87 4.83 -9.19
N THR A 215 18.93 4.32 -10.00
CA THR A 215 19.26 3.54 -11.22
C THR A 215 20.08 4.34 -12.23
N PHE A 216 19.80 5.63 -12.36
CA PHE A 216 20.49 6.51 -13.31
C PHE A 216 21.65 7.32 -12.68
N GLY A 217 21.92 7.13 -11.38
CA GLY A 217 22.93 7.89 -10.64
C GLY A 217 22.64 9.40 -10.57
N TRP A 218 21.37 9.79 -10.62
CA TRP A 218 20.95 11.19 -10.54
C TRP A 218 20.97 11.70 -9.11
N ARG A 219 21.09 13.03 -8.93
CA ARG A 219 20.83 13.65 -7.63
C ARG A 219 19.36 13.46 -7.25
N GLU A 220 19.15 12.99 -6.03
CA GLU A 220 17.86 12.62 -5.47
C GLU A 220 17.69 13.19 -4.06
N GLY A 221 16.45 13.38 -3.63
CA GLY A 221 16.10 13.86 -2.29
C GLY A 221 15.07 14.97 -2.32
N LEU A 222 14.12 14.92 -1.38
CA LEU A 222 13.06 15.93 -1.24
C LEU A 222 13.55 17.26 -0.68
N ASP A 223 14.72 17.27 -0.04
CA ASP A 223 15.37 18.47 0.51
C ASP A 223 16.12 19.30 -0.54
N PHE A 224 16.35 18.75 -1.74
CA PHE A 224 17.00 19.49 -2.81
C PHE A 224 16.03 20.43 -3.51
N LYS A 225 16.55 21.56 -4.02
CA LYS A 225 15.77 22.42 -4.92
C LYS A 225 15.45 21.66 -6.20
N VAL A 226 14.29 21.94 -6.79
CA VAL A 226 13.85 21.37 -8.08
C VAL A 226 14.90 21.56 -9.18
N SER A 227 15.66 22.67 -9.14
CA SER A 227 16.75 22.95 -10.08
C SER A 227 17.93 21.99 -9.98
N ASP A 228 18.16 21.42 -8.80
CA ASP A 228 19.37 20.66 -8.44
C ASP A 228 19.15 19.15 -8.59
N ALA A 229 17.89 18.70 -8.52
CA ALA A 229 17.46 17.30 -8.65
C ALA A 229 16.41 17.12 -9.77
N LYS A 230 16.68 17.66 -10.96
CA LYS A 230 15.72 17.70 -12.08
C LYS A 230 15.17 16.33 -12.47
N GLY A 231 16.02 15.29 -12.51
CA GLY A 231 15.61 13.94 -12.88
C GLY A 231 14.66 13.31 -11.86
N PHE A 232 14.93 13.51 -10.56
CA PHE A 232 14.08 13.08 -9.47
C PHE A 232 12.69 13.73 -9.55
N TYR A 233 12.63 15.06 -9.62
CA TYR A 233 11.34 15.77 -9.71
C TYR A 233 10.61 15.51 -11.03
N ALA A 234 11.32 15.33 -12.15
CA ALA A 234 10.70 14.94 -13.42
C ALA A 234 10.01 13.57 -13.31
N THR A 235 10.64 12.62 -12.62
CA THR A 235 10.05 11.29 -12.39
C THR A 235 8.87 11.38 -11.43
N PHE A 236 9.01 12.16 -10.36
CA PHE A 236 7.95 12.39 -9.38
C PHE A 236 6.68 12.95 -10.02
N PHE A 237 6.80 14.07 -10.75
CA PHE A 237 5.65 14.68 -11.44
C PHE A 237 5.16 13.83 -12.60
N GLY A 238 6.08 13.17 -13.31
CA GLY A 238 5.74 12.20 -14.35
C GLY A 238 4.84 11.10 -13.81
N ALA A 239 5.16 10.52 -12.65
CA ALA A 239 4.34 9.47 -12.03
C ALA A 239 2.93 9.97 -11.68
N LEU A 240 2.79 11.19 -11.14
CA LEU A 240 1.48 11.79 -10.85
C LEU A 240 0.65 11.99 -12.12
N VAL A 241 1.26 12.59 -13.15
CA VAL A 241 0.57 12.89 -14.42
C VAL A 241 0.21 11.60 -15.18
N ILE A 242 1.10 10.60 -15.19
CA ILE A 242 0.80 9.29 -15.78
C ILE A 242 -0.31 8.58 -14.99
N GLY A 243 -0.30 8.69 -13.65
CA GLY A 243 -1.37 8.21 -12.79
C GLY A 243 -2.72 8.83 -13.14
N ASP A 244 -2.79 10.14 -13.40
CA ASP A 244 -4.01 10.80 -13.86
C ASP A 244 -4.57 10.19 -15.16
N PHE A 245 -3.70 9.79 -16.09
CA PHE A 245 -4.13 9.17 -17.34
C PHE A 245 -4.78 7.78 -17.14
N ILE A 246 -4.58 7.11 -16.01
CA ILE A 246 -5.27 5.86 -15.68
C ILE A 246 -6.77 6.08 -15.53
N TYR A 247 -7.20 7.28 -15.14
CA TYR A 247 -8.61 7.67 -15.12
C TYR A 247 -9.29 7.56 -16.50
N LEU A 248 -8.53 7.74 -17.58
CA LEU A 248 -9.05 7.59 -18.95
C LEU A 248 -9.25 6.13 -19.35
N SER A 249 -8.65 5.19 -18.60
CA SER A 249 -8.85 3.78 -18.86
C SER A 249 -10.25 3.34 -18.41
N PRO A 250 -10.84 2.29 -19.03
CA PRO A 250 -12.12 1.75 -18.60
C PRO A 250 -12.04 0.96 -17.28
N ILE A 251 -10.84 0.83 -16.69
CA ILE A 251 -10.60 0.06 -15.46
C ILE A 251 -11.13 0.85 -14.26
N SER A 252 -11.85 0.18 -13.36
CA SER A 252 -12.34 0.83 -12.14
C SER A 252 -11.19 1.09 -11.16
N ALA A 253 -11.33 2.09 -10.27
CA ALA A 253 -10.32 2.40 -9.25
C ALA A 253 -10.01 1.19 -8.38
N VAL A 254 -11.05 0.41 -8.07
CA VAL A 254 -10.98 -0.78 -7.23
C VAL A 254 -10.16 -1.86 -7.91
N ASP A 255 -10.41 -2.12 -9.19
CA ASP A 255 -9.65 -3.11 -9.96
C ASP A 255 -8.21 -2.67 -10.18
N ALA A 256 -8.00 -1.40 -10.52
CA ALA A 256 -6.66 -0.83 -10.69
C ALA A 256 -5.84 -0.96 -9.40
N LEU A 257 -6.44 -0.61 -8.26
CA LEU A 257 -5.82 -0.80 -6.94
C LEU A 257 -5.55 -2.27 -6.68
N TYR A 258 -6.53 -3.16 -6.90
CA TYR A 258 -6.36 -4.59 -6.66
C TYR A 258 -5.20 -5.19 -7.49
N TYR A 259 -5.17 -4.91 -8.80
CA TYR A 259 -4.12 -5.44 -9.67
C TYR A 259 -2.75 -4.81 -9.43
N SER A 260 -2.67 -3.54 -9.00
CA SER A 260 -1.38 -2.96 -8.62
C SER A 260 -0.78 -3.69 -7.41
N GLN A 261 -1.59 -4.05 -6.43
CA GLN A 261 -1.15 -4.84 -5.28
C GLN A 261 -0.71 -6.25 -5.67
N VAL A 262 -1.36 -6.87 -6.67
CA VAL A 262 -0.91 -8.16 -7.21
C VAL A 262 0.46 -8.02 -7.87
N LEU A 263 0.70 -6.96 -8.65
CA LEU A 263 2.02 -6.70 -9.24
C LEU A 263 3.10 -6.53 -8.16
N ASP A 264 2.77 -5.85 -7.07
CA ASP A 264 3.65 -5.74 -5.90
C ASP A 264 3.91 -7.10 -5.24
N GLY A 265 2.90 -7.96 -5.15
CA GLY A 265 3.03 -9.34 -4.68
C GLY A 265 3.95 -10.19 -5.55
N ILE A 266 3.91 -10.02 -6.88
CA ILE A 266 4.79 -10.71 -7.84
C ILE A 266 6.24 -10.25 -7.70
N LEU A 267 6.46 -8.99 -7.32
CA LEU A 267 7.80 -8.45 -7.06
C LEU A 267 8.42 -8.98 -5.76
N LEU A 268 7.58 -9.39 -4.81
CA LEU A 268 7.99 -9.74 -3.46
C LEU A 268 9.13 -10.78 -3.38
N PRO A 269 9.13 -11.91 -4.13
CA PRO A 269 10.17 -12.92 -4.01
C PRO A 269 11.55 -12.39 -4.38
N VAL A 270 11.63 -11.57 -5.43
CA VAL A 270 12.90 -10.97 -5.87
C VAL A 270 13.45 -10.06 -4.76
N LEU A 271 12.57 -9.27 -4.15
CA LEU A 271 12.95 -8.29 -3.14
C LEU A 271 13.34 -8.93 -1.81
N VAL A 272 12.55 -9.87 -1.31
CA VAL A 272 12.89 -10.62 -0.09
C VAL A 272 14.18 -11.41 -0.31
N GLY A 273 14.38 -11.98 -1.50
CA GLY A 273 15.63 -12.64 -1.87
C GLY A 273 16.84 -11.70 -1.81
N MET A 274 16.74 -10.50 -2.38
CA MET A 274 17.80 -9.49 -2.31
C MET A 274 18.08 -9.06 -0.86
N LEU A 275 17.05 -8.83 -0.04
CA LEU A 275 17.22 -8.47 1.37
C LEU A 275 17.88 -9.59 2.17
N LEU A 276 17.50 -10.84 1.95
CA LEU A 276 18.14 -11.97 2.61
C LEU A 276 19.62 -12.06 2.24
N LEU A 277 19.99 -11.81 0.99
CA LEU A 277 21.40 -11.79 0.58
C LEU A 277 22.16 -10.62 1.23
N LEU A 278 21.58 -9.42 1.22
CA LEU A 278 22.19 -8.21 1.78
C LEU A 278 22.36 -8.34 3.31
N ASN A 279 21.30 -8.74 4.01
CA ASN A 279 21.25 -8.77 5.47
C ASN A 279 22.08 -9.92 6.07
N ASN A 280 22.46 -10.91 5.26
CA ASN A 280 23.39 -11.97 5.66
C ASN A 280 24.84 -11.70 5.24
N ASN A 281 25.10 -10.69 4.40
CA ASN A 281 26.44 -10.36 3.95
C ASN A 281 27.24 -9.64 5.05
N LYS A 282 28.28 -10.32 5.57
CA LYS A 282 29.14 -9.77 6.63
C LYS A 282 29.92 -8.52 6.18
N ALA A 283 30.27 -8.40 4.90
CA ALA A 283 30.99 -7.23 4.38
C ALA A 283 30.14 -5.96 4.42
N ILE A 284 28.81 -6.10 4.38
CA ILE A 284 27.87 -4.97 4.35
C ILE A 284 27.30 -4.71 5.76
N MET A 285 26.83 -5.76 6.44
CA MET A 285 26.13 -5.62 7.72
C MET A 285 27.04 -5.69 8.96
N GLY A 286 28.27 -6.19 8.82
CA GLY A 286 29.19 -6.38 9.94
C GLY A 286 28.58 -7.27 11.04
N ASP A 287 28.39 -6.70 12.23
CA ASP A 287 27.82 -7.37 13.40
C ASP A 287 26.28 -7.37 13.42
N PHE A 288 25.62 -6.57 12.56
CA PHE A 288 24.16 -6.43 12.50
C PHE A 288 23.50 -7.41 11.53
N ARG A 289 24.12 -8.57 11.28
CA ARG A 289 23.56 -9.60 10.40
C ARG A 289 22.26 -10.17 10.96
N ASN A 290 21.45 -10.71 10.06
CA ASN A 290 20.23 -11.41 10.44
C ASN A 290 20.49 -12.52 11.47
N SER A 291 19.64 -12.56 12.48
CA SER A 291 19.57 -13.68 13.41
C SER A 291 19.02 -14.94 12.71
N LEU A 292 19.21 -16.11 13.32
CA LEU A 292 18.65 -17.35 12.80
C LEU A 292 17.12 -17.29 12.72
N PHE A 293 16.48 -16.63 13.68
CA PHE A 293 15.04 -16.38 13.69
C PHE A 293 14.61 -15.55 12.47
N ASN A 294 15.27 -14.42 12.21
CA ASN A 294 14.95 -13.54 11.08
C ASN A 294 15.15 -14.26 9.74
N ASN A 295 16.17 -15.12 9.64
CA ASN A 295 16.41 -15.92 8.45
C ASN A 295 15.33 -16.97 8.22
N VAL A 296 14.85 -17.67 9.25
CA VAL A 296 13.78 -18.67 9.11
C VAL A 296 12.51 -18.01 8.57
N PHE A 297 12.07 -16.89 9.15
CA PHE A 297 10.89 -16.18 8.68
C PHE A 297 11.10 -15.55 7.30
N GLY A 298 12.28 -15.01 7.03
CA GLY A 298 12.60 -14.46 5.71
C GLY A 298 12.60 -15.52 4.60
N TRP A 299 13.18 -16.70 4.85
CA TRP A 299 13.11 -17.82 3.91
C TRP A 299 11.70 -18.35 3.74
N PHE A 300 10.91 -18.41 4.81
CA PHE A 300 9.50 -18.76 4.72
C PHE A 300 8.72 -17.77 3.83
N ALA A 301 8.89 -16.46 4.05
CA ALA A 301 8.29 -15.41 3.22
C ALA A 301 8.74 -15.51 1.75
N LEU A 302 10.03 -15.78 1.50
CA LEU A 302 10.55 -15.98 0.16
C LEU A 302 9.93 -17.20 -0.52
N LEU A 303 9.92 -18.36 0.13
CA LEU A 303 9.42 -19.60 -0.46
C LEU A 303 7.92 -19.53 -0.73
N THR A 304 7.14 -18.98 0.20
CA THR A 304 5.69 -18.82 0.05
C THR A 304 5.33 -17.83 -1.05
N SER A 305 5.94 -16.65 -1.07
CA SER A 305 5.70 -15.66 -2.13
C SER A 305 6.15 -16.18 -3.50
N LEU A 306 7.29 -16.89 -3.56
CA LEU A 306 7.79 -17.51 -4.79
C LEU A 306 6.82 -18.59 -5.29
N ALA A 307 6.35 -19.47 -4.41
CA ALA A 307 5.40 -20.52 -4.77
C ALA A 307 4.10 -19.92 -5.33
N LEU A 308 3.51 -18.93 -4.64
CA LEU A 308 2.29 -18.26 -5.10
C LEU A 308 2.49 -17.58 -6.46
N THR A 309 3.61 -16.88 -6.62
CA THR A 309 3.95 -16.19 -7.88
C THR A 309 4.10 -17.17 -9.03
N VAL A 310 4.83 -18.28 -8.83
CA VAL A 310 5.04 -19.31 -9.86
C VAL A 310 3.72 -19.98 -10.23
N VAL A 311 2.91 -20.39 -9.25
CA VAL A 311 1.61 -21.04 -9.51
C VAL A 311 0.68 -20.09 -10.28
N MET A 312 0.63 -18.80 -9.90
CA MET A 312 -0.17 -17.82 -10.60
C MET A 312 0.29 -17.62 -12.05
N ILE A 313 1.60 -17.48 -12.30
CA ILE A 313 2.15 -17.33 -13.65
C ILE A 313 1.85 -18.57 -14.51
N VAL A 314 2.00 -19.77 -13.94
CA VAL A 314 1.70 -21.02 -14.66
C VAL A 314 0.21 -21.10 -15.03
N GLN A 315 -0.69 -20.79 -14.11
CA GLN A 315 -2.13 -20.77 -14.40
C GLN A 315 -2.51 -19.72 -15.44
N TRP A 316 -1.82 -18.57 -15.44
CA TRP A 316 -2.08 -17.51 -16.40
C TRP A 316 -1.63 -17.87 -17.82
N ILE A 317 -0.52 -18.61 -17.94
CA ILE A 317 0.02 -19.07 -19.23
C ILE A 317 -0.72 -20.33 -19.74
N ALA A 318 -1.15 -21.22 -18.84
CA ALA A 318 -1.88 -22.43 -19.15
C ALA A 318 -3.24 -22.43 -18.42
N PRO A 319 -4.24 -21.68 -18.93
CA PRO A 319 -5.59 -21.73 -18.41
C PRO A 319 -6.19 -23.09 -18.79
N GLY A 320 -6.02 -24.07 -17.91
CA GLY A 320 -6.65 -25.39 -17.98
C GLY A 320 -8.10 -25.35 -17.52
#